data_AF-A0A7Y5IXM4-F1
#
_entry.id   AF-A0A7Y5IXM4-F1
#
_cell.length_a   1.000
_cell.length_b   1.000
_cell.length_c   1.000
_cell.angle_alpha   90.00
_cell.angle_beta   90.00
_cell.angle_gamma   90.00
#
_symmetry.space_group_name_H-M   'P 1'
#
loop_
_entity.id
_entity.type
_entity.pdbx_description
1 polymer ?
#
loop_
_entity_poly.entity_id
_entity_poly.type
_entity_poly.pdbx_seq_one_letter_code
_entity_poly.pdbx_strand_id
1 'polypeptide(L)'
;MLELPIIRRGQSIGFSNGGWKYDRYPELESLDAGKAITVAELKGPGVIRQIHSTRHNPAELFARGVVLEIRFDEAPTPAVLCPLADFFGDGCNGKGMDFTSLFIECAPWSYNCYIPMPFEKSARVMLRNDTHENTANYTFVEWERLSQWRPDLGYFHAAFERKCFQLTPESDVEFLHLKGAGHILGRQFSVITDEPIFREFQFVMEGNNEVDIDGAERALDYLGSEDSFT
;
A
#
# COMPACT_ATOMS: atom_id res chain seq x y z
N MET A 1 -22.44 17.77 14.78
CA MET A 1 -23.07 16.89 15.78
C MET A 1 -22.29 15.59 15.72
N LEU A 2 -21.47 15.26 16.73
CA LEU A 2 -20.76 13.98 16.75
C LEU A 2 -21.80 12.89 16.97
N GLU A 3 -22.02 12.04 15.96
CA GLU A 3 -22.85 10.85 16.14
C GLU A 3 -22.22 10.00 17.25
N LEU A 4 -23.04 9.66 18.26
CA LEU A 4 -22.60 8.77 19.33
C LEU A 4 -22.20 7.42 18.72
N PRO A 5 -21.12 6.78 19.19
CA PRO A 5 -20.75 5.45 18.71
C PRO A 5 -21.90 4.46 18.95
N ILE A 6 -22.46 3.93 17.85
CA ILE A 6 -23.55 2.96 17.88
C ILE A 6 -22.96 1.56 17.88
N ILE A 7 -23.28 0.77 18.90
CA ILE A 7 -22.95 -0.66 18.92
C ILE A 7 -23.71 -1.36 17.78
N ARG A 8 -22.98 -1.86 16.78
CA ARG A 8 -23.55 -2.65 15.70
C ARG A 8 -23.66 -4.11 16.11
N ARG A 9 -24.89 -4.62 16.24
CA ARG A 9 -25.14 -6.04 16.54
C ARG A 9 -25.08 -6.87 15.26
N GLY A 10 -24.48 -8.05 15.33
CA GLY A 10 -24.43 -9.00 14.21
C GLY A 10 -23.30 -8.78 13.21
N GLN A 11 -22.37 -7.85 13.47
CA GLN A 11 -21.11 -7.80 12.71
C GLN A 11 -20.18 -8.91 13.19
N SER A 12 -19.73 -9.75 12.26
CA SER A 12 -18.68 -10.74 12.52
C SER A 12 -17.34 -10.15 12.11
N ILE A 13 -16.52 -9.82 13.10
CA ILE A 13 -15.14 -9.37 12.90
C ILE A 13 -14.24 -10.60 12.96
N GLY A 14 -13.31 -10.70 12.01
CA GLY A 14 -12.26 -11.72 12.02
C GLY A 14 -10.89 -11.07 12.17
N PHE A 15 -9.96 -11.83 12.75
CA PHE A 15 -8.57 -11.46 12.94
C PHE A 15 -7.70 -12.60 12.42
N SER A 16 -6.66 -12.26 11.65
CA SER A 16 -5.65 -13.21 11.18
C SER A 16 -4.27 -12.59 11.37
N ASN A 17 -3.30 -13.35 11.84
CA ASN A 17 -1.91 -12.92 11.96
C ASN A 17 -0.96 -13.86 11.22
N GLY A 18 0.18 -13.32 10.80
CA GLY A 18 1.24 -14.07 10.14
C GLY A 18 2.62 -13.67 10.64
N GLY A 19 3.55 -14.64 10.68
CA GLY A 19 4.98 -14.39 10.86
C GLY A 19 5.52 -14.43 12.29
N TRP A 20 4.67 -14.26 13.31
CA TRP A 20 5.15 -14.06 14.68
C TRP A 20 5.25 -15.36 15.49
N LYS A 21 6.25 -16.17 15.13
CA LYS A 21 6.53 -17.46 15.78
C LYS A 21 7.22 -17.39 17.14
N TYR A 22 7.53 -16.19 17.63
CA TYR A 22 8.27 -15.98 18.89
C TYR A 22 7.37 -15.82 20.12
N ASP A 23 6.06 -16.02 19.96
CA ASP A 23 5.07 -15.91 21.03
C ASP A 23 4.11 -17.13 21.00
N ARG A 24 2.83 -16.94 21.35
CA ARG A 24 1.78 -17.96 21.50
C ARG A 24 1.63 -18.97 20.34
N TYR A 25 2.05 -18.62 19.13
CA TYR A 25 1.86 -19.41 17.90
C TYR A 25 3.20 -19.78 17.24
N PRO A 26 4.01 -20.65 17.86
CA PRO A 26 5.33 -21.01 17.33
C PRO A 26 5.31 -21.77 16.00
N GLU A 27 4.15 -22.28 15.60
CA GLU A 27 3.90 -22.97 14.34
C GLU A 27 3.76 -22.03 13.13
N LEU A 28 3.60 -20.73 13.35
CA LEU A 28 3.49 -19.76 12.26
C LEU A 28 4.76 -19.78 11.41
N GLU A 29 4.57 -19.66 10.09
CA GLU A 29 5.66 -19.55 9.13
C GLU A 29 6.54 -18.33 9.48
N SER A 30 7.86 -18.46 9.33
CA SER A 30 8.75 -17.29 9.38
C SER A 30 8.97 -16.68 8.01
N LEU A 31 9.17 -15.37 7.99
CA LEU A 31 9.50 -14.60 6.80
C LEU A 31 10.99 -14.73 6.45
N ASP A 32 11.40 -15.96 6.14
CA ASP A 32 12.77 -16.29 5.77
C ASP A 32 13.12 -15.76 4.37
N ALA A 33 14.42 -15.69 4.07
CA ALA A 33 14.94 -15.27 2.77
C ALA A 33 14.29 -16.03 1.59
N GLY A 34 13.84 -15.30 0.58
CA GLY A 34 13.21 -15.85 -0.63
C GLY A 34 11.83 -16.50 -0.41
N LYS A 35 11.25 -16.45 0.79
CA LYS A 35 9.96 -17.09 1.09
C LYS A 35 8.80 -16.11 1.04
N ALA A 36 7.62 -16.66 0.75
CA ALA A 36 6.36 -15.98 0.97
C ALA A 36 5.59 -16.70 2.07
N ILE A 37 4.96 -15.92 2.96
CA ILE A 37 4.09 -16.42 4.03
C ILE A 37 2.69 -15.90 3.81
N THR A 38 1.71 -16.67 4.26
CA THR A 38 0.31 -16.22 4.23
C THR A 38 -0.02 -15.50 5.53
N VAL A 39 -0.49 -14.26 5.45
CA VAL A 39 -0.97 -13.49 6.61
C VAL A 39 -2.45 -13.74 6.85
N ALA A 40 -3.24 -13.84 5.77
CA ALA A 40 -4.66 -14.12 5.84
C ALA A 40 -5.19 -14.83 4.58
N GLU A 41 -6.04 -15.83 4.78
CA GLU A 41 -6.91 -16.40 3.74
C GLU A 41 -8.37 -16.25 4.18
N LEU A 42 -9.09 -15.33 3.54
CA LEU A 42 -10.41 -14.90 3.94
C LEU A 42 -11.47 -15.44 2.99
N LYS A 43 -12.61 -15.90 3.54
CA LYS A 43 -13.76 -16.41 2.77
C LYS A 43 -14.94 -15.45 2.86
N GLY A 44 -15.32 -14.91 1.71
CA GLY A 44 -16.24 -13.79 1.56
C GLY A 44 -17.73 -14.12 1.65
N PRO A 45 -18.58 -13.11 1.37
CA PRO A 45 -18.18 -11.71 1.10
C PRO A 45 -17.70 -11.00 2.37
N GLY A 46 -16.79 -10.04 2.21
CA GLY A 46 -16.15 -9.34 3.34
C GLY A 46 -15.46 -8.04 2.96
N VAL A 47 -14.94 -7.35 3.97
CA VAL A 47 -14.14 -6.11 3.82
C VAL A 47 -12.95 -6.18 4.77
N ILE A 48 -11.72 -6.10 4.24
CA ILE A 48 -10.54 -5.85 5.08
C ILE A 48 -10.64 -4.43 5.63
N ARG A 49 -10.48 -4.29 6.95
CA ARG A 49 -10.63 -3.04 7.70
C ARG A 49 -9.30 -2.48 8.20
N GLN A 50 -8.38 -3.37 8.53
CA GLN A 50 -7.05 -2.97 8.98
C GLN A 50 -6.01 -3.96 8.50
N ILE A 51 -4.87 -3.44 8.05
CA ILE A 51 -3.62 -4.19 7.93
C ILE A 51 -2.61 -3.49 8.82
N HIS A 52 -1.99 -4.26 9.71
CA HIS A 52 -0.90 -3.81 10.56
C HIS A 52 0.34 -4.62 10.26
N SER A 53 1.51 -3.98 10.22
CA SER A 53 2.80 -4.66 10.14
C SER A 53 3.85 -3.92 10.95
N THR A 54 4.71 -4.63 11.68
CA THR A 54 5.91 -4.02 12.26
C THR A 54 6.94 -3.72 11.18
N ARG A 55 7.73 -2.67 11.35
CA ARG A 55 8.85 -2.40 10.44
C ARG A 55 9.91 -3.50 10.56
N HIS A 56 10.32 -4.04 9.42
CA HIS A 56 11.42 -5.00 9.33
C HIS A 56 12.77 -4.28 9.39
N ASN A 57 13.75 -4.91 10.04
CA ASN A 57 15.07 -4.31 10.27
C ASN A 57 16.20 -5.23 9.77
N PRO A 58 17.24 -4.67 9.13
CA PRO A 58 17.44 -3.24 8.94
C PRO A 58 16.70 -2.69 7.69
N ALA A 59 16.26 -1.43 7.76
CA ALA A 59 15.34 -0.84 6.78
C ALA A 59 15.91 -0.80 5.35
N GLU A 60 17.21 -0.55 5.20
CA GLU A 60 17.87 -0.47 3.91
C GLU A 60 17.78 -1.76 3.08
N LEU A 61 17.59 -2.89 3.76
CA LEU A 61 17.43 -4.19 3.13
C LEU A 61 15.94 -4.56 2.97
N PHE A 62 15.15 -4.40 4.03
CA PHE A 62 13.80 -4.95 4.07
C PHE A 62 12.69 -3.99 3.67
N ALA A 63 12.89 -2.67 3.72
CA ALA A 63 11.83 -1.70 3.38
C ALA A 63 11.28 -1.94 1.97
N ARG A 64 12.19 -2.18 1.00
CA ARG A 64 11.84 -2.61 -0.36
C ARG A 64 12.00 -4.11 -0.64
N GLY A 65 12.59 -4.84 0.31
CA GLY A 65 12.82 -6.28 0.20
C GLY A 65 11.63 -7.13 0.63
N VAL A 66 10.77 -6.62 1.52
CA VAL A 66 9.50 -7.27 1.87
C VAL A 66 8.40 -6.70 0.99
N VAL A 67 7.64 -7.57 0.34
CA VAL A 67 6.60 -7.22 -0.64
C VAL A 67 5.24 -7.68 -0.13
N LEU A 68 4.27 -6.77 -0.15
CA LEU A 68 2.86 -7.04 0.12
C LEU A 68 2.17 -7.49 -1.17
N GLU A 69 1.55 -8.67 -1.12
CA GLU A 69 0.67 -9.18 -2.18
C GLU A 69 -0.75 -9.35 -1.65
N ILE A 70 -1.73 -8.77 -2.34
CA ILE A 70 -3.15 -9.02 -2.06
C ILE A 70 -3.85 -9.46 -3.34
N ARG A 71 -4.49 -10.63 -3.30
CA ARG A 71 -5.34 -11.16 -4.37
C ARG A 71 -6.77 -11.25 -3.89
N PHE A 72 -7.70 -10.71 -4.68
CA PHE A 72 -9.14 -10.82 -4.46
C PHE A 72 -9.73 -11.84 -5.43
N ASP A 73 -10.66 -12.65 -4.94
CA ASP A 73 -11.53 -13.55 -5.72
C ASP A 73 -10.78 -14.45 -6.70
N GLU A 74 -9.60 -14.93 -6.30
CA GLU A 74 -8.70 -15.77 -7.10
C GLU A 74 -8.30 -15.13 -8.46
N ALA A 75 -8.28 -13.80 -8.54
CA ALA A 75 -7.86 -13.08 -9.73
C ALA A 75 -6.45 -13.52 -10.19
N PRO A 76 -6.21 -13.66 -11.51
CA PRO A 76 -4.95 -14.21 -12.01
C PRO A 76 -3.73 -13.35 -11.64
N THR A 77 -3.93 -12.05 -11.48
CA THR A 77 -2.90 -11.10 -11.03
C THR A 77 -3.29 -10.52 -9.68
N PRO A 78 -2.33 -10.25 -8.79
CA PRO A 78 -2.62 -9.58 -7.53
C PRO A 78 -3.14 -8.16 -7.78
N ALA A 79 -4.09 -7.73 -6.95
CA ALA A 79 -4.63 -6.37 -7.00
C ALA A 79 -3.72 -5.37 -6.28
N VAL A 80 -3.00 -5.84 -5.25
CA VAL A 80 -1.93 -5.11 -4.59
C VAL A 80 -0.63 -5.86 -4.77
N LEU A 81 0.39 -5.21 -5.32
CA LEU A 81 1.75 -5.73 -5.41
C LEU A 81 2.74 -4.58 -5.24
N CYS A 82 3.15 -4.36 -3.99
CA CYS A 82 3.99 -3.24 -3.62
C CYS A 82 5.06 -3.68 -2.61
N PRO A 83 6.27 -3.10 -2.65
CA PRO A 83 7.14 -3.12 -1.48
C PRO A 83 6.38 -2.59 -0.26
N LEU A 84 6.56 -3.26 0.87
CA LEU A 84 5.75 -3.04 2.07
C LEU A 84 5.88 -1.58 2.54
N ALA A 85 7.10 -1.05 2.64
CA ALA A 85 7.31 0.32 3.10
C ALA A 85 6.67 1.34 2.15
N ASP A 86 6.85 1.20 0.82
CA ASP A 86 6.26 2.12 -0.16
C ASP A 86 4.73 2.07 -0.15
N PHE A 87 4.09 0.91 0.08
CA PHE A 87 2.64 0.80 0.25
C PHE A 87 2.13 1.66 1.41
N PHE A 88 2.88 1.70 2.52
CA PHE A 88 2.54 2.48 3.72
C PHE A 88 3.13 3.89 3.71
N GLY A 89 3.65 4.37 2.58
CA GLY A 89 4.18 5.72 2.45
C GLY A 89 5.57 5.95 3.06
N ASP A 90 6.24 4.92 3.57
CA ASP A 90 7.63 5.00 4.03
C ASP A 90 8.60 4.85 2.84
N GLY A 91 8.56 5.88 2.00
CA GLY A 91 9.31 5.98 0.77
C GLY A 91 10.83 6.05 0.96
N CYS A 92 11.56 6.25 -0.14
CA CYS A 92 13.02 6.37 -0.12
C CYS A 92 13.75 5.21 0.59
N ASN A 93 13.19 3.99 0.46
CA ASN A 93 13.69 2.76 1.08
C ASN A 93 13.64 2.79 2.62
N GLY A 94 12.50 3.15 3.20
CA GLY A 94 12.29 3.14 4.65
C GLY A 94 12.98 4.31 5.37
N LYS A 95 13.17 5.43 4.67
CA LYS A 95 13.81 6.65 5.18
C LYS A 95 12.83 7.81 5.33
N GLY A 96 11.54 7.54 5.21
CA GLY A 96 10.48 8.51 5.46
C GLY A 96 10.44 8.94 6.92
N MET A 97 9.76 10.05 7.17
CA MET A 97 9.42 10.45 8.53
C MET A 97 8.17 9.71 8.99
N ASP A 98 7.98 9.63 10.31
CA ASP A 98 6.73 9.15 10.88
C ASP A 98 5.59 10.12 10.51
N PHE A 99 4.43 9.58 10.16
CA PHE A 99 3.26 10.39 9.81
C PHE A 99 1.95 9.63 10.08
N THR A 100 0.86 10.40 10.20
CA THR A 100 -0.50 9.87 10.29
C THR A 100 -1.37 10.58 9.27
N SER A 101 -2.15 9.82 8.50
CA SER A 101 -3.20 10.31 7.61
C SER A 101 -4.53 9.65 7.94
N LEU A 102 -5.59 9.94 7.17
CA LEU A 102 -6.89 9.30 7.36
C LEU A 102 -6.85 7.78 7.16
N PHE A 103 -6.01 7.31 6.24
CA PHE A 103 -6.04 5.92 5.78
C PHE A 103 -4.76 5.15 6.06
N ILE A 104 -3.63 5.83 6.20
CA ILE A 104 -2.32 5.21 6.40
C ILE A 104 -1.60 5.93 7.54
N GLU A 105 -0.94 5.14 8.37
CA GLU A 105 -0.05 5.63 9.42
C GLU A 105 1.29 4.92 9.31
N CYS A 106 2.35 5.71 9.31
CA CYS A 106 3.73 5.30 9.48
C CYS A 106 4.15 5.69 10.90
N ALA A 107 3.93 4.80 11.86
CA ALA A 107 4.32 4.97 13.26
C ALA A 107 5.76 4.48 13.47
N PRO A 108 6.50 4.94 14.51
CA PRO A 108 7.94 4.69 14.65
C PRO A 108 8.41 3.23 14.44
N TRP A 109 7.57 2.25 14.79
CA TRP A 109 7.90 0.82 14.70
C TRP A 109 6.89 0.00 13.91
N SER A 110 5.86 0.64 13.33
CA SER A 110 4.80 -0.08 12.64
C SER A 110 4.17 0.74 11.54
N TYR A 111 3.54 0.02 10.62
CA TYR A 111 2.66 0.57 9.64
C TYR A 111 1.22 0.12 9.89
N ASN A 112 0.27 1.04 9.68
CA ASN A 112 -1.15 0.75 9.73
C ASN A 112 -1.85 1.27 8.47
N CYS A 113 -2.77 0.48 7.93
CA CYS A 113 -3.62 0.85 6.79
C CYS A 113 -5.07 0.55 7.15
N TYR A 114 -5.93 1.54 6.94
CA TYR A 114 -7.35 1.57 7.25
C TYR A 114 -8.21 1.74 5.99
N ILE A 115 -7.61 1.62 4.80
CA ILE A 115 -8.35 1.65 3.53
C ILE A 115 -9.28 0.43 3.50
N PRO A 116 -10.60 0.61 3.34
CA PRO A 116 -11.52 -0.53 3.20
C PRO A 116 -11.23 -1.28 1.91
N MET A 117 -11.03 -2.60 2.00
CA MET A 117 -10.80 -3.46 0.82
C MET A 117 -11.87 -4.55 0.73
N PRO A 118 -12.99 -4.29 0.04
CA PRO A 118 -14.05 -5.27 -0.18
C PRO A 118 -13.61 -6.44 -1.06
N PHE A 119 -14.20 -7.61 -0.83
CA PHE A 119 -14.06 -8.81 -1.67
C PHE A 119 -15.34 -9.66 -1.67
N GLU A 120 -15.67 -10.29 -2.80
CA GLU A 120 -16.92 -11.03 -2.97
C GLU A 120 -16.80 -12.48 -2.48
N LYS A 121 -15.74 -13.18 -2.88
CA LYS A 121 -15.54 -14.62 -2.69
C LYS A 121 -14.36 -14.92 -1.77
N SER A 122 -13.21 -14.30 -1.99
CA SER A 122 -12.01 -14.52 -1.20
C SER A 122 -11.06 -13.32 -1.22
N ALA A 123 -10.24 -13.21 -0.17
CA ALA A 123 -9.07 -12.35 -0.17
C ALA A 123 -7.88 -13.12 0.41
N ARG A 124 -6.73 -13.07 -0.27
CA ARG A 124 -5.48 -13.64 0.19
C ARG A 124 -4.46 -12.53 0.37
N VAL A 125 -3.98 -12.36 1.60
CA VAL A 125 -2.95 -11.38 1.97
C VAL A 125 -1.66 -12.13 2.27
N MET A 126 -0.60 -11.80 1.56
CA MET A 126 0.70 -12.46 1.69
C MET A 126 1.82 -11.42 1.87
N LEU A 127 2.88 -11.85 2.55
CA LEU A 127 4.16 -11.15 2.56
C LEU A 127 5.23 -12.03 1.95
N ARG A 128 6.02 -11.47 1.05
CA ARG A 128 7.13 -12.14 0.38
C ARG A 128 8.43 -11.41 0.70
N ASN A 129 9.44 -12.15 1.12
CA ASN A 129 10.79 -11.64 1.37
C ASN A 129 11.67 -11.94 0.15
N ASP A 130 11.98 -10.89 -0.61
CA ASP A 130 12.83 -10.97 -1.80
C ASP A 130 14.32 -10.80 -1.52
N THR A 131 14.66 -10.68 -0.23
CA THR A 131 16.05 -10.53 0.20
C THR A 131 16.72 -11.88 0.40
N HIS A 132 18.03 -11.82 0.65
CA HIS A 132 18.86 -12.97 0.99
C HIS A 132 18.96 -13.20 2.51
N GLU A 133 18.28 -12.40 3.33
CA GLU A 133 18.34 -12.47 4.79
C GLU A 133 16.98 -12.83 5.39
N ASN A 134 17.01 -13.58 6.49
CA ASN A 134 15.79 -13.88 7.25
C ASN A 134 15.35 -12.65 8.05
N THR A 135 14.05 -12.48 8.24
CA THR A 135 13.54 -11.40 9.10
C THR A 135 12.41 -11.88 9.99
N ALA A 136 12.29 -11.24 11.16
CA ALA A 136 11.13 -11.42 12.02
C ALA A 136 9.94 -10.66 11.44
N ASN A 137 8.74 -11.19 11.59
CA ASN A 137 7.54 -10.55 11.05
C ASN A 137 6.42 -10.57 12.08
N TYR A 138 5.84 -9.42 12.36
CA TYR A 138 4.55 -9.33 13.02
C TYR A 138 3.60 -8.57 12.10
N THR A 139 2.60 -9.27 11.57
CA THR A 139 1.60 -8.66 10.69
C THR A 139 0.24 -9.28 10.98
N PHE A 140 -0.80 -8.45 11.00
CA PHE A 140 -2.17 -8.92 11.12
C PHE A 140 -3.12 -8.19 10.19
N VAL A 141 -4.25 -8.85 9.95
CA VAL A 141 -5.37 -8.36 9.15
C VAL A 141 -6.63 -8.48 9.98
N GLU A 142 -7.33 -7.35 10.15
CA GLU A 142 -8.70 -7.31 10.65
C GLU A 142 -9.67 -7.13 9.50
N TRP A 143 -10.77 -7.86 9.54
CA TRP A 143 -11.78 -7.81 8.51
C TRP A 143 -13.18 -8.01 9.06
N GLU A 144 -14.17 -7.59 8.30
CA GLU A 144 -15.58 -7.72 8.62
C GLU A 144 -16.27 -8.59 7.56
N ARG A 145 -17.06 -9.57 7.99
CA ARG A 145 -17.91 -10.34 7.07
C ARG A 145 -19.11 -9.50 6.65
N LEU A 146 -19.39 -9.45 5.35
CA LEU A 146 -20.61 -8.85 4.82
C LEU A 146 -21.75 -9.88 4.83
N SER A 147 -22.98 -9.41 5.08
CA SER A 147 -24.16 -10.26 4.96
C SER A 147 -24.44 -10.65 3.50
N GLN A 148 -24.15 -9.73 2.57
CA GLN A 148 -24.27 -9.93 1.13
C GLN A 148 -23.28 -9.01 0.41
N TRP A 149 -22.80 -9.47 -0.76
CA TRP A 149 -22.07 -8.62 -1.68
C TRP A 149 -23.01 -7.57 -2.28
N ARG A 150 -22.47 -6.38 -2.57
CA ARG A 150 -23.22 -5.36 -3.31
C ARG A 150 -22.46 -4.98 -4.60
N PRO A 151 -23.13 -4.91 -5.76
CA PRO A 151 -22.48 -4.60 -7.03
C PRO A 151 -21.84 -3.21 -7.13
N ASP A 152 -22.15 -2.29 -6.21
CA ASP A 152 -21.55 -0.94 -6.13
C ASP A 152 -20.17 -0.94 -5.45
N LEU A 153 -19.74 -2.07 -4.87
CA LEU A 153 -18.42 -2.22 -4.26
C LEU A 153 -17.36 -2.47 -5.33
N GLY A 154 -16.26 -1.73 -5.25
CA GLY A 154 -15.05 -1.97 -6.04
C GLY A 154 -14.02 -2.81 -5.30
N TYR A 155 -12.98 -3.19 -6.02
CA TYR A 155 -11.77 -3.82 -5.45
C TYR A 155 -10.69 -2.77 -5.28
N PHE A 156 -9.96 -2.86 -4.17
CA PHE A 156 -8.83 -1.98 -3.94
C PHE A 156 -7.62 -2.44 -4.77
N HIS A 157 -6.95 -1.51 -5.43
CA HIS A 157 -5.72 -1.76 -6.17
C HIS A 157 -4.62 -0.82 -5.70
N ALA A 158 -3.40 -1.33 -5.65
CA ALA A 158 -2.20 -0.53 -5.43
C ALA A 158 -1.03 -1.16 -6.18
N ALA A 159 -0.30 -0.34 -6.93
CA ALA A 159 0.86 -0.76 -7.69
C ALA A 159 2.06 0.13 -7.33
N PHE A 160 3.24 -0.45 -7.41
CA PHE A 160 4.50 0.25 -7.24
C PHE A 160 5.26 0.24 -8.56
N GLU A 161 5.77 1.41 -8.96
CA GLU A 161 6.70 1.54 -10.06
C GLU A 161 7.86 2.45 -9.66
N ARG A 162 9.05 2.16 -10.20
CA ARG A 162 10.23 2.99 -10.01
C ARG A 162 10.85 3.27 -11.37
N LYS A 163 11.01 4.55 -11.69
CA LYS A 163 11.66 5.02 -12.92
C LYS A 163 12.94 5.77 -12.56
N CYS A 164 13.98 5.56 -13.36
CA CYS A 164 15.18 6.38 -13.36
C CYS A 164 15.25 7.05 -14.74
N PHE A 165 15.30 8.36 -14.76
CA PHE A 165 15.34 9.15 -15.98
C PHE A 165 16.15 10.43 -15.74
N GLN A 166 16.66 11.01 -16.82
CA GLN A 166 17.29 12.32 -16.78
C GLN A 166 16.19 13.38 -16.85
N LEU A 167 16.15 14.29 -15.87
CA LEU A 167 15.24 15.43 -15.93
C LEU A 167 15.84 16.51 -16.85
N THR A 168 15.09 16.88 -17.90
CA THR A 168 15.36 17.97 -18.85
C THR A 168 14.07 18.75 -19.12
N PRO A 169 14.13 19.95 -19.72
CA PRO A 169 12.92 20.70 -20.09
C PRO A 169 11.96 19.95 -21.04
N GLU A 170 12.44 18.94 -21.76
CA GLU A 170 11.67 18.12 -22.70
C GLU A 170 11.25 16.77 -22.11
N SER A 171 11.55 16.50 -20.85
CA SER A 171 11.20 15.23 -20.22
C SER A 171 9.69 15.11 -20.01
N ASP A 172 9.11 14.07 -20.59
CA ASP A 172 7.72 13.67 -20.42
C ASP A 172 7.68 12.19 -20.00
N VAL A 173 7.18 11.92 -18.80
CA VAL A 173 7.26 10.61 -18.14
C VAL A 173 5.90 10.21 -17.58
N GLU A 174 5.25 9.25 -18.24
CA GLU A 174 4.03 8.63 -17.72
C GLU A 174 4.36 7.84 -16.43
N PHE A 175 3.73 8.15 -15.29
CA PHE A 175 3.91 7.40 -14.04
C PHE A 175 2.82 6.36 -13.77
N LEU A 176 1.67 6.48 -14.42
CA LEU A 176 0.53 5.61 -14.18
C LEU A 176 -0.35 5.55 -15.43
N HIS A 177 -0.60 4.33 -15.91
CA HIS A 177 -1.57 4.05 -16.96
C HIS A 177 -2.58 3.02 -16.47
N LEU A 178 -3.87 3.37 -16.48
CA LEU A 178 -4.93 2.50 -15.98
C LEU A 178 -6.07 2.40 -17.00
N LYS A 179 -6.67 1.21 -17.06
CA LYS A 179 -7.89 0.96 -17.84
C LYS A 179 -8.94 0.31 -16.95
N GLY A 180 -10.08 0.97 -16.81
CA GLY A 180 -11.20 0.48 -15.99
C GLY A 180 -12.09 1.63 -15.53
N ALA A 181 -13.06 1.34 -14.69
CA ALA A 181 -13.90 2.34 -14.04
C ALA A 181 -13.67 2.29 -12.52
N GLY A 182 -13.45 3.44 -11.90
CA GLY A 182 -13.17 3.53 -10.47
C GLY A 182 -12.76 4.93 -10.03
N HIS A 183 -12.05 4.99 -8.91
CA HIS A 183 -11.58 6.24 -8.30
C HIS A 183 -10.13 6.09 -7.86
N ILE A 184 -9.32 7.13 -8.08
CA ILE A 184 -7.98 7.23 -7.48
C ILE A 184 -8.16 7.70 -6.04
N LEU A 185 -7.71 6.88 -5.07
CA LEU A 185 -7.77 7.22 -3.65
C LEU A 185 -6.56 8.05 -3.18
N GLY A 186 -5.42 7.92 -3.87
CA GLY A 186 -4.21 8.64 -3.52
C GLY A 186 -3.01 8.13 -4.31
N ARG A 187 -1.89 8.82 -4.14
CA ARG A 187 -0.58 8.45 -4.68
C ARG A 187 0.51 8.78 -3.67
N GLN A 188 1.55 7.95 -3.67
CA GLN A 188 2.78 8.17 -2.92
C GLN A 188 3.86 8.49 -3.95
N PHE A 189 4.60 9.57 -3.76
CA PHE A 189 5.68 9.96 -4.66
C PHE A 189 6.98 10.13 -3.86
N SER A 190 8.03 9.42 -4.27
CA SER A 190 9.35 9.47 -3.67
C SER A 190 10.37 9.85 -4.74
N VAL A 191 11.13 10.91 -4.51
CA VAL A 191 12.22 11.31 -5.40
C VAL A 191 13.56 11.15 -4.70
N ILE A 192 14.52 10.53 -5.41
CA ILE A 192 15.90 10.40 -4.95
C ILE A 192 16.79 10.93 -6.07
N THR A 193 17.69 11.83 -5.72
CA THR A 193 18.64 12.44 -6.64
C THR A 193 19.92 12.81 -5.89
N ASP A 194 21.05 12.69 -6.56
CA ASP A 194 22.36 13.18 -6.11
C ASP A 194 22.75 14.50 -6.78
N GLU A 195 21.89 15.06 -7.63
CA GLU A 195 22.11 16.33 -8.34
C GLU A 195 22.11 17.52 -7.35
N PRO A 196 23.25 18.23 -7.22
CA PRO A 196 23.38 19.33 -6.26
C PRO A 196 22.34 20.45 -6.40
N ILE A 197 21.83 20.74 -7.60
CA ILE A 197 20.82 21.81 -7.78
C ILE A 197 19.49 21.48 -7.10
N PHE A 198 19.22 20.20 -6.81
CA PHE A 198 18.00 19.75 -6.14
C PHE A 198 18.11 19.69 -4.62
N ARG A 199 19.25 20.09 -4.03
CA ARG A 199 19.52 19.97 -2.58
C ARG A 199 18.53 20.72 -1.69
N GLU A 200 17.84 21.72 -2.22
CA GLU A 200 16.79 22.47 -1.51
C GLU A 200 15.37 22.19 -2.06
N PHE A 201 15.20 21.12 -2.83
CA PHE A 201 13.94 20.69 -3.46
C PHE A 201 13.29 21.69 -4.42
N GLN A 202 13.79 22.91 -4.59
CA GLN A 202 13.17 23.94 -5.43
C GLN A 202 12.93 23.46 -6.87
N PHE A 203 13.95 22.95 -7.55
CA PHE A 203 13.84 22.62 -8.98
C PHE A 203 13.22 21.25 -9.29
N VAL A 204 13.20 20.31 -8.34
CA VAL A 204 12.60 18.99 -8.58
C VAL A 204 11.08 19.07 -8.60
N MET A 205 10.52 20.13 -8.03
CA MET A 205 9.08 20.31 -7.89
C MET A 205 8.44 20.99 -9.09
N GLU A 206 9.18 21.70 -9.94
CA GLU A 206 8.61 22.49 -11.07
C GLU A 206 8.08 21.65 -12.26
N GLY A 207 8.11 20.33 -12.18
CA GLY A 207 7.56 19.48 -13.24
C GLY A 207 6.03 19.49 -13.23
N ASN A 208 5.40 19.84 -14.36
CA ASN A 208 3.95 19.79 -14.51
C ASN A 208 3.41 18.39 -14.20
N ASN A 209 2.26 18.33 -13.53
CA ASN A 209 1.53 17.09 -13.29
C ASN A 209 0.25 17.10 -14.11
N GLU A 210 0.27 16.33 -15.20
CA GLU A 210 -0.83 16.20 -16.14
C GLU A 210 -1.53 14.86 -15.93
N VAL A 211 -2.86 14.87 -15.91
CA VAL A 211 -3.68 13.65 -15.82
C VAL A 211 -4.71 13.64 -16.93
N ASP A 212 -4.60 12.65 -17.79
CA ASP A 212 -5.58 12.36 -18.84
C ASP A 212 -6.66 11.43 -18.29
N ILE A 213 -7.93 11.73 -18.57
CA ILE A 213 -9.07 10.94 -18.10
C ILE A 213 -9.99 10.65 -19.27
N ASP A 214 -10.23 9.36 -19.56
CA ASP A 214 -11.16 8.89 -20.59
C ASP A 214 -10.93 9.54 -21.99
N GLY A 215 -9.67 9.81 -22.32
CA GLY A 215 -9.26 10.44 -23.59
C GLY A 215 -9.38 11.97 -23.61
N ALA A 216 -9.79 12.60 -22.51
CA ALA A 216 -9.62 14.03 -22.31
C ALA A 216 -8.20 14.31 -21.82
N GLU A 217 -7.38 14.89 -22.68
CA GLU A 217 -6.02 15.31 -22.35
C GLU A 217 -6.05 16.42 -21.28
N ARG A 218 -5.12 16.34 -20.31
CA ARG A 218 -4.93 17.35 -19.25
C ARG A 218 -6.22 17.69 -18.51
N ALA A 219 -7.03 16.68 -18.19
CA ALA A 219 -8.23 16.85 -17.40
C ALA A 219 -7.91 17.41 -16.00
N LEU A 220 -6.72 17.09 -15.48
CA LEU A 220 -6.06 17.83 -14.40
C LEU A 220 -4.68 18.29 -14.89
N ASP A 221 -4.32 19.53 -14.60
CA ASP A 221 -3.07 20.15 -15.04
C ASP A 221 -2.55 21.06 -13.92
N TYR A 222 -1.46 20.63 -13.29
CA TYR A 222 -0.75 21.39 -12.26
C TYR A 222 0.58 21.87 -12.82
N LEU A 223 0.95 23.11 -12.50
CA LEU A 223 2.17 23.76 -13.02
C LEU A 223 3.43 23.37 -12.25
N GLY A 224 3.26 22.67 -11.14
CA GLY A 224 4.31 22.05 -10.35
C GLY A 224 3.83 20.75 -9.71
N SER A 225 4.77 19.87 -9.41
CA SER A 225 4.58 18.65 -8.65
C SER A 225 4.15 18.94 -7.22
N GLU A 226 4.68 19.98 -6.59
CA GLU A 226 4.24 20.44 -5.28
C GLU A 226 2.78 20.91 -5.26
N ASP A 227 2.32 21.58 -6.32
CA ASP A 227 0.93 22.08 -6.44
C ASP A 227 -0.10 20.95 -6.36
N SER A 228 0.34 19.75 -6.73
CA SER A 228 -0.49 18.58 -6.86
C SER A 228 -0.57 17.72 -5.58
N PHE A 229 0.02 18.17 -4.46
CA PHE A 229 -0.07 17.57 -3.10
C PHE A 229 -1.02 18.36 -2.17
N THR A 230 -2.19 18.76 -2.68
CA THR A 230 -3.20 19.55 -1.94
C THR A 230 -4.28 18.72 -1.24
#